data_AF-A0A919M3S4-F1
#
_entry.id   AF-A0A919M3S4-F1
#
_cell.length_a   1.000
_cell.length_b   1.000
_cell.length_c   1.000
_cell.angle_alpha   90.00
_cell.angle_beta   90.00
_cell.angle_gamma   90.00
#
_symmetry.space_group_name_H-M   'P 1'
#
loop_
_entity.id
_entity.type
_entity.pdbx_description
1 polymer ?
#
loop_
_entity_poly.entity_id
_entity_poly.type
_entity_poly.pdbx_seq_one_letter_code
_entity_poly.pdbx_strand_id
1 'polypeptide(L)'
;MTARGVLTVVGTAVGGLIGWSETAPTADPASLRALFADFGVEVGSGPADLVEAVRAFQLRIGLPADGEAGPETVHLLARYAADARELTEFRRAA
;
A
#
# COMPACT_ATOMS: atom_id res chain seq x y z
N MET A 1 2.81 9.85 24.36
CA MET A 1 3.10 8.44 24.02
C MET A 1 2.41 8.14 22.70
N THR A 2 3.19 8.10 21.63
CA THR A 2 2.73 7.93 20.24
C THR A 2 2.27 6.50 20.00
N ALA A 3 1.04 6.34 19.53
CA ALA A 3 0.45 5.05 19.19
C ALA A 3 1.25 4.39 18.06
N ARG A 4 2.06 3.40 18.42
CA ARG A 4 2.66 2.44 17.49
C ARG A 4 1.57 1.47 17.05
N GLY A 5 0.89 1.81 15.95
CA GLY A 5 0.03 0.89 15.22
C GLY A 5 0.90 -0.15 14.50
N VAL A 6 0.80 -1.38 14.96
CA VAL A 6 1.57 -2.54 14.51
C VAL A 6 1.09 -2.97 13.12
N LEU A 7 1.80 -2.54 12.07
CA LEU A 7 1.68 -3.13 10.73
C LEU A 7 2.64 -4.32 10.64
N THR A 8 2.24 -5.43 11.26
CA THR A 8 2.89 -6.73 11.07
C THR A 8 1.88 -7.69 10.46
N VAL A 9 1.82 -7.75 9.14
CA VAL A 9 1.34 -8.94 8.42
C VAL A 9 2.20 -9.11 7.18
N VAL A 10 3.30 -9.85 7.34
CA VAL A 10 4.01 -10.51 6.23
C VAL A 10 3.41 -11.90 6.06
N GLY A 11 3.15 -12.27 4.82
CA GLY A 11 2.33 -13.40 4.44
C GLY A 11 2.85 -14.77 4.88
N THR A 12 1.93 -15.56 5.40
CA THR A 12 1.90 -17.01 5.27
C THR A 12 0.44 -17.39 5.03
N ALA A 13 0.18 -18.00 3.88
CA ALA A 13 -1.11 -18.58 3.58
C ALA A 13 -1.47 -19.60 4.67
N VAL A 14 -2.40 -19.24 5.55
CA VAL A 14 -3.17 -20.18 6.37
C VAL A 14 -4.63 -19.91 6.07
N GLY A 15 -5.23 -20.83 5.32
CA GLY A 15 -6.65 -20.80 5.02
C GLY A 15 -7.49 -20.89 6.29
N GLY A 16 -8.47 -20.00 6.39
CA GLY A 16 -9.58 -20.07 7.34
C GLY A 16 -9.25 -19.62 8.76
N LEU A 17 -9.89 -18.52 9.20
CA LEU A 17 -10.43 -18.29 10.56
C LEU A 17 -10.50 -16.82 11.03
N ILE A 18 -10.50 -15.83 10.15
CA ILE A 18 -11.09 -14.52 10.48
C ILE A 18 -11.91 -14.10 9.26
N GLY A 19 -13.19 -13.80 9.45
CA GLY A 19 -14.10 -13.39 8.40
C GLY A 19 -13.64 -12.11 7.73
N TRP A 20 -12.89 -12.24 6.64
CA TRP A 20 -12.84 -11.20 5.62
C TRP A 20 -14.18 -11.31 4.90
N SER A 21 -15.06 -10.35 5.16
CA SER A 21 -16.25 -10.19 4.31
C SER A 21 -15.77 -10.08 2.86
N GLU A 22 -16.56 -10.65 1.96
CA GLU A 22 -16.38 -10.79 0.51
C GLU A 22 -16.01 -9.49 -0.25
N THR A 23 -15.98 -8.37 0.44
CA THR A 23 -15.36 -7.10 0.03
C THR A 23 -14.30 -6.78 1.06
N ALA A 24 -13.03 -7.08 0.75
CA ALA A 24 -11.95 -6.64 1.62
C ALA A 24 -12.04 -5.11 1.81
N PRO A 25 -11.92 -4.59 3.04
CA PRO A 25 -11.97 -3.16 3.25
C PRO A 25 -10.90 -2.49 2.39
N THR A 26 -11.31 -1.51 1.59
CA THR A 26 -10.38 -0.61 0.90
C THR A 26 -9.40 -0.11 1.95
N ALA A 27 -8.09 -0.25 1.69
CA ALA A 27 -7.09 0.17 2.66
C ALA A 27 -7.36 1.61 3.11
N ASP A 28 -7.15 1.91 4.39
CA ASP A 28 -7.47 3.23 4.90
C ASP A 28 -6.65 4.30 4.16
N PRO A 29 -7.25 5.47 3.84
CA PRO A 29 -6.59 6.48 3.02
C PRO A 29 -5.27 7.01 3.60
N ALA A 30 -5.05 6.91 4.91
CA ALA A 30 -3.81 7.37 5.53
C ALA A 30 -2.67 6.36 5.30
N SER A 31 -2.93 5.07 5.49
CA SER A 31 -1.97 4.01 5.20
C SER A 31 -1.60 3.96 3.73
N LEU A 32 -2.55 4.17 2.81
CA LEU A 32 -2.23 4.23 1.38
C LEU A 32 -1.28 5.38 1.06
N ARG A 33 -1.52 6.57 1.62
CA ARG A 33 -0.61 7.71 1.44
C ARG A 33 0.78 7.42 2.03
N ALA A 34 0.84 6.76 3.18
CA ALA A 34 2.12 6.35 3.77
C ALA A 34 2.89 5.36 2.87
N LEU A 35 2.20 4.38 2.30
CA LEU A 35 2.79 3.43 1.35
C LEU A 35 3.28 4.13 0.08
N PHE A 36 2.51 5.08 -0.47
CA PHE A 36 2.96 5.88 -1.60
C PHE A 36 4.18 6.74 -1.25
N ALA A 37 4.22 7.36 -0.07
CA ALA A 37 5.36 8.13 0.39
C ALA A 37 6.62 7.26 0.56
N ASP A 38 6.46 6.05 1.12
CA ASP A 38 7.53 5.04 1.20
C ASP A 38 8.03 4.61 -0.19
N PHE A 39 7.13 4.59 -1.18
CA PHE A 39 7.46 4.37 -2.59
C PHE A 39 8.06 5.61 -3.29
N GLY A 40 8.16 6.75 -2.59
CA GLY A 40 8.72 8.01 -3.09
C GLY A 40 7.71 8.88 -3.87
N VAL A 41 6.41 8.62 -3.70
CA VAL A 41 5.32 9.37 -4.33
C VAL A 41 4.54 10.14 -3.28
N GLU A 42 4.61 11.47 -3.34
CA GLU A 42 3.79 12.34 -2.51
C GLU A 42 2.38 12.45 -3.11
N VAL A 43 1.38 12.04 -2.34
CA VAL A 43 -0.03 12.08 -2.75
C VAL A 43 -0.73 13.22 -2.02
N GLY A 44 -1.51 14.01 -2.76
CA GLY A 44 -2.29 15.10 -2.19
C GLY A 44 -3.25 14.64 -1.09
N SER A 45 -3.63 15.59 -0.22
CA SER A 45 -4.55 15.30 0.88
C SER A 45 -5.98 15.03 0.41
N GLY A 46 -6.31 15.34 -0.84
CA GLY A 46 -7.63 15.10 -1.42
C GLY A 46 -7.92 13.61 -1.62
N PRO A 47 -9.20 13.21 -1.59
CA PRO A 47 -9.59 11.86 -1.97
C PRO A 47 -9.38 11.59 -3.47
N ALA A 48 -9.57 12.59 -4.33
CA ALA A 48 -9.32 12.48 -5.77
C ALA A 48 -7.84 12.22 -6.07
N ASP A 49 -6.93 12.93 -5.39
CA ASP A 49 -5.47 12.74 -5.57
C ASP A 49 -5.06 11.30 -5.25
N LEU A 50 -5.66 10.71 -4.22
CA LEU A 50 -5.38 9.33 -3.83
C LEU A 50 -5.91 8.34 -4.86
N VAL A 51 -7.11 8.54 -5.39
CA VAL A 51 -7.69 7.70 -6.46
C VAL A 51 -6.81 7.75 -7.71
N GLU A 52 -6.34 8.94 -8.11
CA GLU A 52 -5.45 9.08 -9.27
C GLU A 52 -4.08 8.41 -9.04
N ALA A 53 -3.52 8.52 -7.83
CA ALA A 53 -2.28 7.81 -7.48
C ALA A 53 -2.45 6.28 -7.55
N VAL A 54 -3.58 5.76 -7.07
CA VAL A 54 -3.93 4.33 -7.16
C VAL A 54 -4.09 3.91 -8.62
N ARG A 55 -4.82 4.67 -9.45
CA ARG A 55 -4.96 4.37 -10.88
C ARG A 55 -3.60 4.34 -11.58
N ALA A 56 -2.76 5.33 -11.33
CA ALA A 56 -1.43 5.41 -11.93
C ALA A 56 -0.56 4.21 -11.53
N PHE A 57 -0.62 3.79 -10.26
CA PHE A 57 0.05 2.59 -9.79
C PHE A 57 -0.48 1.34 -10.50
N GLN A 58 -1.80 1.12 -10.49
CA GLN A 58 -2.46 -0.02 -11.14
C GLN A 58 -2.09 -0.14 -12.61
N LEU A 59 -2.15 0.96 -13.37
CA LEU A 59 -1.73 1.01 -14.78
C LEU A 59 -0.27 0.57 -14.96
N ARG A 60 0.62 1.02 -14.07
CA ARG A 60 2.06 0.74 -14.17
C ARG A 60 2.39 -0.74 -13.97
N ILE A 61 1.63 -1.44 -13.13
CA ILE A 61 1.85 -2.86 -12.81
C ILE A 61 0.94 -3.80 -13.60
N GLY A 62 0.05 -3.26 -14.44
CA GLY A 62 -0.84 -4.04 -15.31
C GLY A 62 -2.13 -4.52 -14.63
N LEU A 63 -2.54 -3.91 -13.52
CA LEU A 63 -3.85 -4.15 -12.91
C LEU A 63 -4.94 -3.31 -13.59
N PRO A 64 -6.22 -3.71 -13.47
CA PRO A 64 -7.35 -2.83 -13.77
C PRO A 64 -7.22 -1.51 -12.99
N ALA A 65 -7.26 -0.38 -13.71
CA ALA A 65 -7.07 0.94 -13.13
C ALA A 65 -8.41 1.56 -12.68
N ASP A 66 -9.10 0.86 -11.78
CA ASP A 66 -10.37 1.31 -11.19
C ASP A 66 -10.19 2.42 -10.15
N GLY A 67 -8.96 2.61 -9.65
CA GLY A 67 -8.63 3.58 -8.61
C GLY A 67 -8.99 3.13 -7.21
N GLU A 68 -9.39 1.86 -7.05
CA GLU A 68 -9.70 1.25 -5.77
C GLU A 68 -8.55 0.36 -5.29
N ALA A 69 -8.08 0.62 -4.07
CA ALA A 69 -7.03 -0.18 -3.47
C ALA A 69 -7.61 -1.45 -2.80
N GLY A 70 -7.97 -2.43 -3.63
CA GLY A 70 -8.31 -3.79 -3.19
C GLY A 70 -7.09 -4.57 -2.67
N PRO A 71 -7.28 -5.81 -2.16
CA PRO A 71 -6.22 -6.61 -1.54
C PRO A 71 -4.98 -6.80 -2.41
N GLU A 72 -5.17 -7.06 -3.70
CA GLU A 72 -4.07 -7.25 -4.64
C GLU A 72 -3.28 -5.95 -4.85
N THR A 73 -3.98 -4.83 -5.08
CA THR A 73 -3.37 -3.50 -5.18
C THR A 73 -2.56 -3.17 -3.92
N VAL A 74 -3.13 -3.40 -2.74
CA VAL A 74 -2.48 -3.11 -1.44
C VAL A 74 -1.27 -4.01 -1.22
N HIS A 75 -1.40 -5.31 -1.49
CA HIS A 75 -0.29 -6.26 -1.35
C HIS A 75 0.90 -5.87 -2.22
N LEU A 76 0.66 -5.55 -3.49
CA LEU A 76 1.72 -5.15 -4.41
C LEU A 76 2.31 -3.80 -4.02
N LEU A 77 1.48 -2.80 -3.69
CA LEU A 77 1.97 -1.49 -3.27
C LEU A 77 2.85 -1.59 -2.02
N ALA A 78 2.46 -2.38 -1.02
CA ALA A 78 3.25 -2.59 0.19
C ALA A 78 4.60 -3.26 -0.10
N ARG A 79 4.61 -4.26 -1.00
CA ARG A 79 5.85 -4.92 -1.43
C ARG A 79 6.81 -3.93 -2.12
N TYR A 80 6.33 -3.18 -3.10
CA TYR A 80 7.15 -2.20 -3.81
C TYR A 80 7.64 -1.06 -2.90
N ALA A 81 6.81 -0.63 -1.95
CA ALA A 81 7.19 0.36 -0.95
C ALA A 81 8.32 -0.16 -0.04
N ALA A 82 8.25 -1.43 0.40
CA ALA A 82 9.31 -2.05 1.19
C ALA A 82 10.64 -2.11 0.41
N ASP A 83 10.59 -2.58 -0.85
CA ASP A 83 11.77 -2.66 -1.72
C ASP A 83 12.41 -1.26 -1.94
N ALA A 84 11.59 -0.22 -2.11
CA ALA A 84 12.06 1.17 -2.28
C ALA A 84 12.75 1.73 -1.02
N ARG A 85 12.24 1.39 0.17
CA ARG A 85 12.85 1.77 1.45
C ARG A 85 14.21 1.11 1.64
N GLU A 86 14.29 -0.19 1.41
CA GLU A 86 15.54 -0.95 1.54
C GLU A 86 16.64 -0.37 0.64
N LEU A 87 16.31 -0.05 -0.62
CA LEU A 87 17.24 0.58 -1.54
C LEU A 87 17.71 1.96 -1.05
N THR A 88 16.80 2.73 -0.46
CA THR A 88 17.11 4.06 0.09
C THR A 88 18.02 3.95 1.31
N GLU A 89 17.78 2.98 2.18
CA GLU A 89 18.62 2.70 3.35
C GLU A 89 20.02 2.29 2.95
N PHE A 90 20.15 1.38 1.97
CA PHE A 90 21.45 0.98 1.44
C PHE A 90 22.24 2.16 0.89
N ARG A 91 21.60 3.05 0.12
CA ARG A 91 22.24 4.26 -0.41
C ARG A 91 22.74 5.22 0.68
N ARG A 92 22.07 5.28 1.84
CA ARG A 92 22.46 6.14 2.96
C ARG A 92 23.61 5.57 3.79
N ALA A 93 23.83 4.26 3.72
CA ALA A 93 24.87 3.56 4.47
C ALA A 93 26.22 3.47 3.73
N ALA A 94 26.25 3.82 2.45
CA ALA A 94 27.44 3.85 1.58
C ALA A 94 28.05 5.25 1.50
#